data_AF-A0A960VXX3-F1
#
_entry.id   AF-A0A960VXX3-F1
#
_cell.length_a   1.000
_cell.length_b   1.000
_cell.length_c   1.000
_cell.angle_alpha   90.00
_cell.angle_beta   90.00
_cell.angle_gamma   90.00
#
_symmetry.space_group_name_H-M   'P 1'
#
loop_
_entity.id
_entity.type
_entity.pdbx_description
1 polymer ?
#
loop_
_entity_poly.entity_id
_entity_poly.type
_entity_poly.pdbx_seq_one_letter_code
_entity_poly.pdbx_strand_id
1 'polypeptide(L)'
;MVELWKEKPLPDSDLRDTENIPWKLDIQEYFKTEVLPFAPDAWMDREKDKIGYEIPFTKFFYEYKPLRDLHEIMKDIEALEVN
;
A
#
# COMPACT_ATOMS: atom_id res chain seq x y z
N MET A 1 -23.13 26.61 -32.90
CA MET A 1 -23.42 25.61 -31.84
C MET A 1 -22.45 24.43 -31.91
N VAL A 2 -21.14 24.66 -32.08
CA VAL A 2 -20.13 23.59 -32.32
C VAL A 2 -18.93 23.75 -31.37
N GLU A 3 -19.15 24.14 -30.11
CA GLU A 3 -18.03 24.38 -29.17
C GLU A 3 -18.16 23.71 -27.80
N LEU A 4 -19.24 22.95 -27.56
CA LEU A 4 -19.53 22.37 -26.23
C LEU A 4 -19.02 20.93 -26.02
N TRP A 5 -18.37 20.33 -27.02
CA TRP A 5 -17.81 18.97 -26.96
C TRP A 5 -16.28 18.95 -26.93
N LYS A 6 -15.64 19.92 -26.25
CA LYS A 6 -14.28 19.68 -25.73
C LYS A 6 -14.43 18.71 -24.56
N GLU A 7 -14.66 17.46 -24.93
CA GLU A 7 -15.03 16.35 -24.05
C GLU A 7 -14.00 16.19 -22.95
N LYS A 8 -14.48 16.07 -21.72
CA LYS A 8 -13.66 15.71 -20.58
C LYS A 8 -12.98 14.37 -20.90
N PRO A 9 -11.67 14.20 -20.65
CA PRO A 9 -11.00 12.93 -20.89
C PRO A 9 -11.72 11.83 -20.11
N LEU A 10 -11.96 10.69 -20.77
CA LEU A 10 -12.51 9.51 -20.11
C LEU A 10 -11.47 8.99 -19.11
N PRO A 11 -11.89 8.62 -17.88
CA PRO A 11 -10.95 8.09 -16.90
C PRO A 11 -10.44 6.72 -17.35
N ASP A 12 -9.12 6.58 -17.44
CA ASP A 12 -8.44 5.32 -17.70
C ASP A 12 -8.34 4.51 -16.39
N SER A 13 -8.79 3.25 -16.41
CA SER A 13 -8.71 2.38 -15.23
C SER A 13 -7.28 2.00 -14.86
N ASP A 14 -6.38 1.95 -15.86
CA ASP A 14 -5.00 1.50 -15.68
C ASP A 14 -4.12 2.58 -15.02
N LEU A 15 -4.60 3.84 -15.02
CA LEU A 15 -3.95 5.00 -14.40
C LEU A 15 -4.49 5.32 -12.99
N ARG A 16 -5.33 4.46 -12.41
CA ARG A 16 -5.88 4.69 -11.07
C ARG A 16 -4.82 4.47 -10.01
N ASP A 17 -4.74 5.40 -9.07
CA ASP A 17 -3.86 5.29 -7.90
C ASP A 17 -4.65 5.49 -6.59
N THR A 18 -4.02 5.21 -5.45
CA THR A 18 -4.59 5.38 -4.11
C THR A 18 -3.57 6.00 -3.17
N GLU A 19 -3.95 7.10 -2.54
CA GLU A 19 -3.12 7.79 -1.55
C GLU A 19 -3.52 7.42 -0.11
N ASN A 20 -2.52 7.17 0.73
CA ASN A 20 -2.69 6.96 2.16
C ASN A 20 -2.44 8.26 2.91
N ILE A 21 -3.51 8.93 3.31
CA ILE A 21 -3.44 10.25 3.96
C ILE A 21 -3.46 10.10 5.49
N PRO A 22 -2.48 10.66 6.22
CA PRO A 22 -2.51 10.70 7.68
C PRO A 22 -3.80 11.33 8.22
N TRP A 23 -4.39 10.71 9.26
CA TRP A 23 -5.69 11.12 9.83
C TRP A 23 -5.82 12.60 10.21
N LYS A 24 -4.70 13.24 10.59
CA LYS A 24 -4.68 14.63 11.05
C LYS A 24 -4.52 15.67 9.93
N LEU A 25 -4.35 15.24 8.69
CA LEU A 25 -4.19 16.13 7.55
C LEU A 25 -5.51 16.35 6.84
N ASP A 26 -5.71 17.57 6.34
CA ASP A 26 -6.82 17.86 5.45
C ASP A 26 -6.59 17.22 4.07
N ILE A 27 -7.60 16.50 3.59
CA ILE A 27 -7.48 15.73 2.35
C ILE A 27 -7.33 16.64 1.12
N GLN A 28 -8.00 17.81 1.11
CA GLN A 28 -7.92 18.74 -0.02
C GLN A 28 -6.56 19.44 -0.07
N GLU A 29 -6.04 19.82 1.09
CA GLU A 29 -4.69 20.38 1.21
C GLU A 29 -3.64 19.38 0.73
N TYR A 30 -3.69 18.13 1.22
CA TYR A 30 -2.79 17.06 0.81
C TYR A 30 -2.85 16.83 -0.71
N PHE A 31 -4.06 16.70 -1.27
CA PHE A 31 -4.23 16.50 -2.70
C PHE A 31 -3.63 17.65 -3.53
N LYS A 32 -3.74 18.88 -3.05
CA LYS A 32 -3.19 20.06 -3.73
C LYS A 32 -1.66 20.14 -3.66
N THR A 33 -1.04 19.72 -2.57
CA THR A 33 0.43 19.84 -2.40
C THR A 33 1.18 18.61 -2.86
N GLU A 34 0.60 17.43 -2.70
CA GLU A 34 1.29 16.15 -2.95
C GLU A 34 0.83 15.45 -4.24
N VAL A 35 -0.37 15.73 -4.77
CA VAL A 35 -0.87 15.03 -5.97
C VAL A 35 -0.85 15.94 -7.20
N LEU A 36 -1.58 17.06 -7.17
CA LEU A 36 -1.75 17.94 -8.33
C LEU A 36 -0.44 18.47 -8.96
N PRO A 37 0.66 18.71 -8.22
CA PRO A 37 1.92 19.12 -8.84
C PRO A 37 2.55 18.05 -9.74
N PHE A 38 2.23 16.77 -9.51
CA PHE A 38 2.78 15.63 -10.26
C PHE A 38 1.78 15.03 -11.24
N ALA A 39 0.48 15.11 -10.93
CA ALA A 39 -0.62 14.67 -11.78
C ALA A 39 -1.70 15.77 -11.91
N PRO A 40 -1.50 16.76 -12.80
CA PRO A 40 -2.37 17.94 -12.88
C PRO A 40 -3.81 17.67 -13.32
N ASP A 41 -4.05 16.55 -14.00
CA ASP A 41 -5.35 16.06 -14.46
C ASP A 41 -6.01 15.08 -13.49
N ALA A 42 -5.36 14.79 -12.36
CA ALA A 42 -5.91 13.94 -11.32
C ALA A 42 -7.17 14.54 -10.70
N TRP A 43 -8.07 13.64 -10.28
CA TRP A 43 -9.27 13.98 -9.53
C TRP A 43 -9.58 12.87 -8.52
N MET A 44 -10.23 13.22 -7.41
CA MET A 44 -10.56 12.27 -6.35
C MET A 44 -11.96 11.69 -6.54
N ASP A 45 -12.05 10.36 -6.61
CA ASP A 45 -13.31 9.63 -6.53
C ASP A 45 -13.70 9.39 -5.07
N ARG A 46 -14.53 10.29 -4.52
CA ARG A 46 -14.90 10.30 -3.09
C ARG A 46 -15.76 9.11 -2.67
N GLU A 47 -16.38 8.39 -3.61
CA GLU A 47 -17.16 7.18 -3.28
C GLU A 47 -16.28 6.02 -2.82
N LYS A 48 -14.97 6.10 -3.12
CA LYS A 48 -13.98 5.06 -2.78
C LYS A 48 -13.19 5.37 -1.51
N ASP A 49 -13.47 6.48 -0.84
CA ASP A 49 -12.80 6.85 0.41
C ASP A 49 -12.99 5.76 1.47
N LYS A 50 -11.91 5.38 2.15
CA LYS A 50 -11.93 4.44 3.27
C LYS A 50 -11.23 5.07 4.46
N ILE A 51 -11.89 5.02 5.61
CA ILE A 51 -11.31 5.40 6.90
C ILE A 51 -10.89 4.13 7.63
N GLY A 52 -9.62 4.05 8.01
CA GLY A 52 -9.08 2.89 8.70
C GLY A 52 -7.75 3.18 9.39
N TYR A 53 -7.24 2.16 10.06
CA TYR A 53 -5.93 2.17 10.70
C TYR A 53 -5.11 1.01 10.18
N GLU A 54 -3.82 1.25 9.94
CA GLU A 54 -2.86 0.19 9.66
C GLU A 54 -2.30 -0.33 10.98
N ILE A 55 -2.41 -1.63 11.21
CA ILE A 55 -1.81 -2.29 12.37
C ILE A 55 -0.61 -3.10 11.87
N PRO A 56 0.64 -2.68 12.15
CA PRO A 56 1.82 -3.43 11.77
C PRO A 56 1.89 -4.72 12.60
N PHE A 57 1.35 -5.80 12.02
CA PHE A 57 1.11 -7.04 12.75
C PHE A 57 2.40 -7.66 13.30
N THR A 58 3.47 -7.63 12.51
CA THR A 58 4.81 -8.10 12.92
C THR A 58 5.43 -7.27 14.05
N LYS A 59 5.02 -6.01 14.24
CA LYS A 59 5.56 -5.20 15.34
C LYS A 59 4.89 -5.55 16.67
N PHE A 60 3.58 -5.79 16.65
CA PHE A 60 2.78 -5.95 17.86
C PHE A 60 2.52 -7.40 18.26
N PHE A 61 2.46 -8.30 17.28
CA PHE A 61 2.10 -9.70 17.47
C PHE A 61 3.23 -10.67 17.12
N TYR A 62 4.45 -10.17 16.91
CA TYR A 62 5.60 -11.06 16.73
C TYR A 62 5.98 -11.69 18.06
N GLU A 63 5.73 -12.99 18.14
CA GLU A 63 6.28 -13.85 19.16
C GLU A 63 7.64 -14.37 18.68
N TYR A 64 8.70 -14.05 19.42
CA TYR A 64 10.02 -14.56 19.12
C TYR A 64 10.02 -16.08 19.20
N LYS A 65 10.35 -16.73 18.10
CA LYS A 65 10.62 -18.16 18.06
C LYS A 65 12.14 -18.36 18.13
N PRO A 66 12.67 -18.93 19.22
CA PRO A 66 14.08 -19.26 19.27
C PRO A 66 14.44 -20.22 18.13
N LEU A 67 15.68 -20.12 17.67
CA LEU A 67 16.23 -21.09 16.74
C LEU A 67 16.24 -22.48 17.37
N ARG A 68 16.16 -23.52 16.53
CA ARG A 68 16.36 -24.91 16.96
C ARG A 68 17.73 -25.07 17.60
N ASP A 69 17.85 -26.03 18.53
CA ASP A 69 19.14 -26.33 19.15
C ASP A 69 20.15 -26.84 18.11
N LEU A 70 21.40 -26.41 18.24
CA LEU A 70 22.46 -26.78 17.31
C LEU A 70 22.66 -28.30 17.21
N HIS A 71 22.52 -29.04 18.31
CA HIS A 71 22.71 -30.49 18.32
C HIS A 71 21.59 -31.20 17.56
N GLU A 72 20.36 -30.69 17.60
CA GLU A 72 19.27 -31.24 16.78
C GLU A 72 19.53 -31.02 15.29
N ILE A 73 20.02 -29.84 14.91
CA ILE A 73 20.39 -29.53 13.52
C ILE A 73 21.51 -30.47 13.06
N MET A 74 22.52 -30.68 13.91
CA MET A 74 23.65 -31.56 13.57
C MET A 74 23.21 -33.01 13.39
N LYS A 75 22.33 -33.50 14.26
CA LYS A 75 21.76 -34.86 14.16
C LYS A 75 20.94 -35.07 12.89
N ASP A 76 20.15 -34.07 12.48
CA ASP A 76 19.38 -34.12 11.24
C ASP A 76 20.31 -34.18 10.01
N ILE A 77 21.40 -33.40 10.01
CA ILE A 77 22.40 -33.40 8.94
C ILE A 77 23.08 -34.77 8.84
N GLU A 78 23.59 -35.30 9.95
CA GLU A 78 24.22 -36.62 9.99
C GLU A 78 23.29 -37.74 9.48
N ALA A 79 22.00 -37.68 9.83
CA ALA A 79 21.02 -38.66 9.36
C ALA A 79 20.79 -38.60 7.84
N LEU A 80 20.93 -37.43 7.22
CA LEU A 80 20.79 -37.24 5.78
C LEU A 80 22.04 -37.63 5.00
N GLU A 81 23.23 -37.55 5.60
CA GLU A 81 24.52 -37.89 4.97
C GLU A 81 24.81 -39.41 4.93
N VAL A 82 24.08 -40.22 5.69
CA VAL A 82 24.30 -41.69 5.78
C VAL A 82 23.59 -42.47 4.65
N ASN A 83 22.90 -41.78 3.74
CA ASN A 83 22.21 -42.35 2.58
C ASN A 83 22.91 -41.98 1.27
#